data_AF-A0A3N5IYF1-F1
#
_entry.id   AF-A0A3N5IYF1-F1
#
_cell.length_a   1.000
_cell.length_b   1.000
_cell.length_c   1.000
_cell.angle_alpha   90.00
_cell.angle_beta   90.00
_cell.angle_gamma   90.00
#
_symmetry.space_group_name_H-M   'P 1'
#
loop_
_entity.id
_entity.type
_entity.pdbx_description
1 polymer ?
#
loop_
_entity_poly.entity_id
_entity_poly.type
_entity_poly.pdbx_seq_one_letter_code
_entity_poly.pdbx_strand_id
1 'polypeptide(L)'
;MKTVGYVLVGFWALAFFGGCAPRDDVVVLENRMYSQQRQIQQFKEELGLYKNQLNARAEQIEKKVERAQQPLLENQANSLSEIENVKSRLQAVQGRLEAVEHWQKKETPARESLDSLSKDLKEVQLRLQRLEQSAAATAAAVPEAAKTEKSTEPSKEPKEERKEEKAAKPSSPEELFEDAREAYKKKNFEEAKKKFDEYLKQAPKGKDREEALFKLAESLYELKAYEESILAYQKL
;
A
#
# COMPACT_ATOMS: atom_id res chain seq x y z
N MET A 1 -110.95 -23.53 6.54
CA MET A 1 -109.96 -23.50 7.64
C MET A 1 -109.11 -24.77 7.75
N LYS A 2 -109.64 -25.98 7.55
CA LYS A 2 -108.85 -27.23 7.70
C LYS A 2 -107.73 -27.41 6.67
N THR A 3 -107.92 -26.96 5.42
CA THR A 3 -106.92 -27.09 4.34
C THR A 3 -105.66 -26.23 4.54
N VAL A 4 -105.78 -25.06 5.18
CA VAL A 4 -104.64 -24.17 5.48
C VAL A 4 -103.74 -24.76 6.57
N GLY A 5 -104.32 -25.49 7.53
CA GLY A 5 -103.56 -26.19 8.57
C GLY A 5 -102.64 -27.29 8.02
N TYR A 6 -103.10 -28.07 7.04
CA TYR A 6 -102.29 -29.12 6.43
C TYR A 6 -101.11 -28.58 5.61
N VAL A 7 -101.27 -27.44 4.96
CA VAL A 7 -100.19 -26.80 4.20
C VAL A 7 -99.11 -26.25 5.14
N LEU A 8 -99.49 -25.65 6.27
CA LEU A 8 -98.53 -25.17 7.28
C LEU A 8 -97.78 -26.32 7.97
N VAL A 9 -98.47 -27.42 8.29
CA VAL A 9 -97.83 -28.61 8.87
C VAL A 9 -96.89 -29.29 7.85
N GLY A 10 -97.30 -29.36 6.58
CA GLY A 10 -96.44 -29.87 5.50
C GLY A 10 -95.19 -29.04 5.29
N PHE A 11 -95.30 -27.71 5.36
CA PHE A 11 -94.15 -26.80 5.24
C PHE A 11 -93.19 -26.92 6.43
N TRP A 12 -93.73 -27.05 7.65
CA TRP A 12 -92.92 -27.24 8.86
C TRP A 12 -92.21 -28.60 8.88
N ALA A 13 -92.88 -29.67 8.41
CA ALA A 13 -92.26 -30.98 8.25
C ALA A 13 -91.13 -30.97 7.21
N LEU A 14 -91.32 -30.30 6.07
CA LEU A 14 -90.27 -30.20 5.04
C LEU A 14 -89.04 -29.43 5.54
N ALA A 15 -89.24 -28.38 6.34
CA ALA A 15 -88.15 -27.60 6.94
C ALA A 15 -87.38 -28.38 8.02
N PHE A 16 -88.07 -29.24 8.80
CA PHE A 16 -87.42 -30.07 9.82
C PHE A 16 -86.64 -31.25 9.24
N PHE A 17 -87.09 -31.82 8.11
CA PHE A 17 -86.41 -32.97 7.49
C PHE A 17 -85.38 -32.59 6.41
N GLY A 18 -85.34 -31.34 5.93
CA GLY A 18 -84.37 -30.86 4.95
C GLY A 18 -82.96 -30.52 5.48
N GLY A 19 -82.72 -30.64 6.79
CA GLY A 19 -81.48 -30.25 7.45
C GLY A 19 -80.41 -31.33 7.61
N CYS A 20 -80.48 -32.43 6.85
CA CYS A 20 -79.51 -33.53 6.97
C CYS A 20 -78.31 -33.27 6.05
N ALA A 21 -77.30 -32.57 6.55
CA ALA A 21 -75.99 -32.52 5.90
C ALA A 21 -75.40 -33.96 5.83
N PRO A 22 -74.79 -34.36 4.70
CA PRO A 22 -74.24 -35.70 4.55
C PRO A 22 -73.11 -35.93 5.57
N ARG A 23 -73.19 -37.04 6.32
CA ARG A 23 -72.23 -37.39 7.39
C ARG A 23 -70.79 -37.56 6.89
N ASP A 24 -70.60 -37.83 5.60
CA ASP A 24 -69.27 -37.96 4.98
C ASP A 24 -68.49 -36.63 4.96
N ASP A 25 -69.17 -35.49 4.79
CA ASP A 25 -68.51 -34.17 4.76
C ASP A 25 -67.91 -33.79 6.13
N VAL A 26 -68.51 -34.27 7.22
CA VAL A 26 -68.02 -34.02 8.59
C VAL A 26 -66.71 -34.78 8.84
N VAL A 27 -66.61 -36.02 8.37
CA VAL A 27 -65.40 -36.85 8.51
C VAL A 27 -64.24 -36.27 7.71
N VAL A 28 -64.50 -35.76 6.49
CA VAL A 28 -63.49 -35.07 5.69
C VAL A 28 -63.02 -33.79 6.37
N LEU A 29 -63.94 -33.03 6.99
CA LEU A 29 -63.59 -31.80 7.69
C LEU A 29 -62.75 -32.05 8.94
N GLU A 30 -63.06 -33.10 9.71
CA GLU A 30 -62.27 -33.48 10.89
C GLU A 30 -60.85 -33.90 10.49
N ASN A 31 -60.72 -34.74 9.46
CA ASN A 31 -59.42 -35.13 8.92
C ASN A 31 -58.62 -33.91 8.42
N ARG A 32 -59.28 -32.94 7.77
CA ARG A 32 -58.64 -31.70 7.32
C ARG A 32 -58.20 -30.85 8.51
N MET A 33 -59.03 -30.73 9.55
CA MET A 33 -58.70 -30.02 10.78
C MET A 33 -57.48 -30.64 11.48
N TYR A 34 -57.46 -31.96 11.66
CA TYR A 34 -56.31 -32.66 12.23
C TYR A 34 -55.05 -32.47 11.38
N SER A 35 -55.17 -32.54 10.05
CA SER A 35 -54.03 -32.33 9.14
C SER A 35 -53.49 -30.90 9.20
N GLN A 36 -54.37 -29.89 9.28
CA GLN A 36 -53.97 -28.49 9.42
C GLN A 36 -53.35 -28.21 10.78
N GLN A 37 -53.93 -28.76 11.86
CA GLN A 37 -53.37 -28.61 13.20
C GLN A 37 -51.99 -29.25 13.31
N ARG A 38 -51.77 -30.37 12.62
CA ARG A 38 -50.45 -31.00 12.50
C ARG A 38 -49.46 -30.12 11.74
N GLN A 39 -49.86 -29.52 10.62
CA GLN A 39 -49.03 -28.57 9.88
C GLN A 39 -48.67 -27.34 10.71
N ILE A 40 -49.63 -26.79 11.49
CA ILE A 40 -49.38 -25.66 12.39
C ILE A 40 -48.34 -26.02 13.45
N GLN A 41 -48.38 -27.23 14.01
CA GLN A 41 -47.37 -27.66 14.98
C GLN A 41 -46.00 -27.82 14.35
N GLN A 42 -45.92 -28.40 13.14
CA GLN A 42 -44.67 -28.52 12.39
C GLN A 42 -44.07 -27.14 12.08
N PHE A 43 -44.88 -26.19 11.60
CA PHE A 43 -44.42 -24.83 11.36
C PHE A 43 -43.94 -24.12 12.63
N LYS A 44 -44.60 -24.34 13.78
CA LYS A 44 -44.15 -23.78 15.06
C LYS A 44 -42.79 -24.33 15.48
N GLU A 45 -42.55 -25.61 15.27
CA GLU A 45 -41.27 -26.25 15.57
C GLU A 45 -40.16 -25.73 14.66
N GLU A 46 -40.40 -25.63 13.35
CA GLU A 46 -39.49 -25.03 12.38
C GLU A 46 -39.18 -23.57 12.71
N LEU A 47 -40.18 -22.78 13.11
CA LEU A 47 -40.01 -21.40 13.56
C LEU A 47 -39.16 -21.33 14.84
N GLY A 48 -39.33 -22.28 15.75
CA GLY A 48 -38.49 -22.39 16.96
C GLY A 48 -37.03 -22.65 16.61
N LEU A 49 -36.77 -23.59 15.71
CA LEU A 49 -35.42 -23.90 15.23
C LEU A 49 -34.79 -22.70 14.50
N TYR A 50 -35.54 -22.06 13.60
CA TYR A 50 -35.08 -20.88 12.87
C TYR A 50 -34.78 -19.70 13.81
N LYS A 51 -35.63 -19.47 14.82
CA LYS A 51 -35.40 -18.44 15.85
C LYS A 51 -34.14 -18.71 16.66
N ASN A 52 -33.92 -19.97 17.05
CA ASN A 52 -32.70 -20.35 17.77
C ASN A 52 -31.45 -20.16 16.89
N GLN A 53 -31.53 -20.51 15.60
CA GLN A 53 -30.45 -20.30 14.65
C GLN A 53 -30.16 -18.81 14.40
N LEU A 54 -31.19 -17.97 14.32
CA LEU A 54 -31.06 -16.51 14.23
C LEU A 54 -30.39 -15.94 15.48
N ASN A 55 -30.82 -16.34 16.67
CA ASN A 55 -30.22 -15.88 17.92
C ASN A 55 -28.75 -16.32 18.03
N ALA A 56 -28.43 -17.55 17.65
CA ALA A 56 -27.04 -18.03 17.63
C ALA A 56 -26.17 -17.22 16.66
N ARG A 57 -26.71 -16.83 15.48
CA ARG A 57 -26.00 -15.95 14.55
C ARG A 57 -25.86 -14.52 15.09
N ALA A 58 -26.88 -13.99 15.75
CA ALA A 58 -26.83 -12.68 16.39
C ALA A 58 -25.72 -12.63 17.46
N GLU A 59 -25.67 -13.64 18.33
CA GLU A 59 -24.63 -13.74 19.37
C GLU A 59 -23.22 -13.91 18.77
N GLN A 60 -23.09 -14.65 17.65
CA GLN A 60 -21.82 -14.73 16.92
C GLN A 60 -21.39 -13.38 16.33
N ILE A 61 -22.35 -12.60 15.83
CA ILE A 61 -22.08 -11.26 15.30
C ILE A 61 -21.65 -10.33 16.44
N GLU A 62 -22.38 -10.31 17.55
CA GLU A 62 -22.01 -9.53 18.75
C GLU A 62 -20.60 -9.86 19.23
N LYS A 63 -20.25 -11.14 19.36
CA LYS A 63 -18.88 -11.57 19.73
C LYS A 63 -17.83 -11.12 18.71
N LYS A 64 -18.13 -11.10 17.41
CA LYS A 64 -17.20 -10.61 16.39
C LYS A 64 -17.03 -9.10 16.47
N VAL A 65 -18.11 -8.37 16.75
CA VAL A 65 -18.09 -6.92 16.95
C VAL A 65 -17.28 -6.58 18.19
N GLU A 66 -17.51 -7.24 19.33
CA GLU A 66 -16.72 -7.05 20.55
C GLU A 66 -15.23 -7.34 20.33
N ARG A 67 -14.90 -8.45 19.68
CA ARG A 67 -13.50 -8.79 19.34
C ARG A 67 -12.86 -7.80 18.37
N ALA A 68 -13.63 -7.16 17.50
CA ALA A 68 -13.13 -6.12 16.60
C ALA A 68 -13.00 -4.77 17.31
N GLN A 69 -13.83 -4.50 18.32
CA GLN A 69 -13.87 -3.23 19.04
C GLN A 69 -12.82 -3.14 20.16
N GLN A 70 -12.55 -4.24 20.87
CA GLN A 70 -11.49 -4.31 21.89
C GLN A 70 -10.12 -3.81 21.41
N PRO A 71 -9.55 -4.33 20.29
CA PRO A 71 -8.26 -3.84 19.81
C PRO A 71 -8.34 -2.41 19.29
N LEU A 72 -9.51 -1.90 18.91
CA LEU A 72 -9.67 -0.52 18.46
C LEU A 72 -9.43 0.47 19.60
N LEU A 73 -9.95 0.16 20.79
CA LEU A 73 -9.74 0.99 22.01
C LEU A 73 -8.27 0.96 22.45
N GLU A 74 -7.63 -0.21 22.41
CA GLU A 74 -6.19 -0.34 22.72
C GLU A 74 -5.31 0.36 21.67
N ASN A 75 -5.60 0.19 20.38
CA ASN A 75 -4.89 0.87 19.30
C ASN A 75 -5.10 2.38 19.33
N GLN A 76 -6.27 2.86 19.78
CA GLN A 76 -6.52 4.29 19.97
C GLN A 76 -5.61 4.88 21.05
N ALA A 77 -5.41 4.19 22.18
CA ALA A 77 -4.50 4.60 23.23
C ALA A 77 -3.02 4.59 22.77
N ASN A 78 -2.60 3.55 22.04
CA ASN A 78 -1.26 3.49 21.46
C ASN A 78 -1.02 4.60 20.44
N SER A 79 -2.00 4.86 19.56
CA SER A 79 -1.90 5.92 18.54
C SER A 79 -1.75 7.32 19.15
N LEU A 80 -2.43 7.60 20.27
CA LEU A 80 -2.25 8.86 20.99
C LEU A 80 -0.83 9.01 21.53
N SER A 81 -0.25 7.94 22.08
CA SER A 81 1.14 7.95 22.56
C SER A 81 2.16 8.15 21.44
N GLU A 82 1.88 7.59 20.24
CA GLU A 82 2.71 7.79 19.06
C GLU A 82 2.64 9.25 18.57
N ILE A 83 1.45 9.86 18.58
CA ILE A 83 1.27 11.28 18.24
C ILE A 83 2.03 12.17 19.21
N GLU A 84 1.97 11.90 20.52
CA GLU A 84 2.73 12.65 21.52
C GLU A 84 4.25 12.50 21.33
N ASN A 85 4.72 11.29 21.02
CA ASN A 85 6.12 11.03 20.71
C ASN A 85 6.58 11.76 19.44
N VAL A 86 5.77 11.75 18.38
CA VAL A 86 6.06 12.49 17.13
C VAL A 86 6.12 14.00 17.42
N LYS A 87 5.20 14.53 18.23
CA LYS A 87 5.22 15.94 18.64
C LYS A 87 6.48 16.29 19.43
N SER A 88 6.88 15.45 20.39
CA SER A 88 8.10 15.64 21.16
C SER A 88 9.36 15.61 20.26
N ARG A 89 9.43 14.66 19.33
CA ARG A 89 10.51 14.60 18.34
C ARG A 89 10.54 15.82 17.43
N LEU A 90 9.38 16.31 16.99
CA LEU A 90 9.28 17.51 16.18
C LEU A 90 9.82 18.73 16.93
N GLN A 91 9.44 18.90 18.19
CA GLN A 91 9.97 19.96 19.06
C GLN A 91 11.48 19.83 19.26
N ALA A 92 12.00 18.62 19.45
CA ALA A 92 13.44 18.38 19.56
C ALA A 92 14.19 18.71 18.26
N VAL A 93 13.62 18.37 17.10
CA VAL A 93 14.19 18.71 15.79
C VAL A 93 14.15 20.22 15.56
N GLN A 94 13.04 20.90 15.91
CA GLN A 94 12.95 22.36 15.85
C GLN A 94 14.01 23.04 16.71
N GLY A 95 14.20 22.61 17.96
CA GLY A 95 15.25 23.16 18.83
C GLY A 95 16.66 22.91 18.30
N ARG A 96 16.91 21.75 17.67
CA ARG A 96 18.19 21.47 17.00
C ARG A 96 18.39 22.33 15.76
N LEU A 97 17.33 22.61 15.00
CA LEU A 97 17.38 23.50 13.84
C LEU A 97 17.72 24.92 14.26
N GLU A 98 17.04 25.45 15.28
CA GLU A 98 17.34 26.76 15.86
C GLU A 98 18.77 26.85 16.39
N ALA A 99 19.25 25.80 17.05
CA ALA A 99 20.64 25.72 17.49
C ALA A 99 21.61 25.77 16.30
N VAL A 100 21.38 24.97 15.25
CA VAL A 100 22.21 24.95 14.03
C VAL A 100 22.21 26.31 13.34
N GLU A 101 21.03 26.95 13.21
CA GLU A 101 20.92 28.29 12.63
C GLU A 101 21.71 29.32 13.44
N HIS A 102 21.64 29.25 14.77
CA HIS A 102 22.39 30.13 15.64
C HIS A 102 23.91 29.91 15.54
N TRP A 103 24.39 28.66 15.47
CA TRP A 103 25.81 28.34 15.24
C TRP A 103 26.27 28.81 13.86
N GLN A 104 25.48 28.59 12.82
CA GLN A 104 25.78 29.04 11.46
C GLN A 104 25.86 30.57 11.37
N LYS A 105 24.92 31.28 12.01
CA LYS A 105 24.91 32.74 12.07
C LYS A 105 26.10 33.28 12.86
N LYS A 106 26.54 32.57 13.90
CA LYS A 106 27.71 32.93 14.70
C LYS A 106 29.05 32.60 14.03
N GLU A 107 29.07 31.68 13.05
CA GLU A 107 30.24 31.39 12.19
C GLU A 107 30.34 32.27 10.93
N THR A 108 29.35 33.10 10.63
CA THR A 108 29.46 34.15 9.58
C THR A 108 30.71 35.06 9.68
N PRO A 109 31.24 35.46 10.85
CA PRO A 109 32.50 36.22 10.92
C PRO A 109 33.71 35.44 10.38
N ALA A 110 33.70 34.09 10.45
CA ALA A 110 34.75 33.27 9.84
C ALA A 110 34.68 33.32 8.30
N ARG A 111 33.48 33.50 7.75
CA ARG A 111 33.23 33.65 6.32
C ARG A 111 33.62 35.06 5.82
N GLU A 112 33.31 36.10 6.60
CA GLU A 112 33.77 37.48 6.32
C GLU A 112 35.29 37.61 6.40
N SER A 113 35.94 36.97 7.39
CA SER A 113 37.39 36.98 7.50
C SER A 113 38.08 36.14 6.43
N LEU A 114 37.45 35.09 5.90
CA LEU A 114 37.91 34.39 4.70
C LEU A 114 37.85 35.30 3.46
N ASP A 115 36.77 36.06 3.32
CA ASP A 115 36.60 37.02 2.23
C ASP A 115 37.61 38.17 2.31
N SER A 116 37.88 38.73 3.50
CA SER A 116 38.91 39.75 3.68
C SER A 116 40.31 39.20 3.41
N LEU A 117 40.63 38.00 3.90
CA LEU A 117 41.92 37.37 3.66
C LEU A 117 42.13 37.06 2.18
N SER A 118 41.07 36.69 1.43
CA SER A 118 41.14 36.50 -0.01
C SER A 118 41.42 37.81 -0.78
N LYS A 119 40.90 38.94 -0.28
CA LYS A 119 41.15 40.27 -0.84
C LYS A 119 42.60 40.69 -0.57
N ASP A 120 43.08 40.49 0.65
CA ASP A 120 44.47 40.77 1.03
C ASP A 120 45.46 39.94 0.21
N LEU A 121 45.16 38.65 -0.03
CA LEU A 121 45.97 37.78 -0.88
C LEU A 121 46.06 38.31 -2.32
N LYS A 122 44.93 38.76 -2.90
CA LYS A 122 44.92 39.38 -4.24
C LYS A 122 45.71 40.68 -4.27
N GLU A 123 45.63 41.50 -3.22
CA GLU A 123 46.40 42.74 -3.14
C GLU A 123 47.90 42.48 -3.00
N VAL A 124 48.29 41.52 -2.17
CA VAL A 124 49.70 41.10 -2.03
C VAL A 124 50.22 40.56 -3.35
N GLN A 125 49.42 39.77 -4.08
CA GLN A 125 49.79 39.22 -5.38
C GLN A 125 50.00 40.32 -6.44
N LEU A 126 49.16 41.36 -6.45
CA LEU A 126 49.34 42.55 -7.29
C LEU A 126 50.61 43.33 -6.93
N ARG A 127 50.90 43.48 -5.63
CA ARG A 127 52.15 44.13 -5.18
C ARG A 127 53.38 43.32 -5.57
N LEU A 128 53.31 42.00 -5.48
CA LEU A 128 54.37 41.09 -5.93
C LEU A 128 54.60 41.23 -7.44
N GLN A 129 53.54 41.22 -8.25
CA GLN A 129 53.64 41.42 -9.69
C GLN A 129 54.23 42.79 -10.05
N ARG A 130 53.89 43.84 -9.29
CA ARG A 130 54.44 45.19 -9.48
C ARG A 130 55.92 45.26 -9.07
N LEU A 131 56.29 44.58 -7.98
CA LEU A 131 57.67 44.44 -7.54
C LEU A 131 58.50 43.63 -8.52
N GLU A 132 57.98 42.53 -9.06
CA GLU A 132 58.59 41.75 -10.13
C GLU A 132 58.76 42.58 -11.40
N GLN A 133 57.79 43.41 -11.78
CA GLN A 133 57.95 44.35 -12.92
C GLN A 133 59.00 45.44 -12.64
N SER A 134 59.07 45.95 -11.41
CA SER A 134 60.09 46.93 -11.01
C SER A 134 61.48 46.30 -10.87
N ALA A 135 61.54 45.04 -10.46
CA ALA A 135 62.74 44.23 -10.39
C ALA A 135 63.19 43.80 -11.79
N ALA A 136 62.27 43.52 -12.70
CA ALA A 136 62.56 43.31 -14.12
C ALA A 136 63.07 44.60 -14.80
N ALA A 137 62.59 45.77 -14.37
CA ALA A 137 63.11 47.06 -14.81
C ALA A 137 64.52 47.36 -14.26
N THR A 138 64.88 46.84 -13.08
CA THR A 138 66.26 46.93 -12.53
C THR A 138 67.17 45.75 -12.92
N ALA A 139 66.62 44.63 -13.40
CA ALA A 139 67.36 43.45 -13.87
C ALA A 139 67.68 43.46 -15.39
N ALA A 140 67.38 44.55 -16.11
CA ALA A 140 67.83 44.75 -17.49
C ALA A 140 69.33 45.10 -17.61
N ALA A 141 70.07 45.18 -16.50
CA ALA A 141 71.52 45.22 -16.48
C ALA A 141 72.08 43.95 -15.81
N VAL A 142 72.84 43.19 -16.62
CA VAL A 142 73.63 41.98 -16.32
C VAL A 142 72.85 40.64 -16.39
N PRO A 143 73.16 39.80 -17.40
CA PRO A 143 72.61 38.45 -17.53
C PRO A 143 73.60 37.42 -16.97
N GLU A 144 73.13 36.42 -16.24
CA GLU A 144 73.83 35.14 -16.18
C GLU A 144 72.91 33.97 -15.93
N ALA A 145 73.21 32.91 -16.66
CA ALA A 145 72.46 31.70 -16.82
C ALA A 145 72.63 30.75 -15.62
N ALA A 146 71.56 30.02 -15.30
CA ALA A 146 71.70 28.63 -14.87
C ALA A 146 70.38 27.86 -15.02
N LYS A 147 70.44 26.85 -15.90
CA LYS A 147 69.88 25.51 -15.75
C LYS A 147 69.28 25.20 -14.37
N THR A 148 68.06 24.67 -14.31
CA THR A 148 67.84 23.22 -14.16
C THR A 148 66.36 22.86 -14.26
N GLU A 149 66.17 21.76 -14.99
CA GLU A 149 65.04 20.84 -15.09
C GLU A 149 64.03 20.87 -13.93
N LYS A 150 62.75 20.98 -14.29
CA LYS A 150 61.64 20.47 -13.48
C LYS A 150 60.76 19.63 -14.40
N SER A 151 60.88 18.31 -14.22
CA SER A 151 60.03 17.31 -14.84
C SER A 151 58.57 17.57 -14.45
N THR A 152 57.75 17.77 -15.46
CA THR A 152 56.29 17.79 -15.39
C THR A 152 55.75 16.39 -15.14
N GLU A 153 54.84 16.29 -14.18
CA GLU A 153 53.75 15.30 -14.15
C GLU A 153 52.98 15.32 -15.50
N PRO A 154 52.31 14.23 -15.93
CA PRO A 154 51.09 13.82 -15.22
C PRO A 154 50.72 12.32 -15.25
N SER A 155 50.00 11.92 -14.21
CA SER A 155 48.74 11.17 -14.25
C SER A 155 48.61 9.99 -15.22
N LYS A 156 48.39 8.81 -14.64
CA LYS A 156 47.28 7.92 -15.00
C LYS A 156 47.15 6.80 -13.97
N GLU A 157 46.08 6.83 -13.19
CA GLU A 157 45.40 5.61 -12.75
C GLU A 157 45.04 4.79 -13.99
N PRO A 158 45.07 3.45 -13.89
CA PRO A 158 43.77 2.77 -13.78
C PRO A 158 43.72 1.52 -12.89
N LYS A 159 42.56 1.42 -12.21
CA LYS A 159 41.71 0.23 -12.05
C LYS A 159 42.24 -0.93 -11.22
N GLU A 160 41.73 -0.99 -9.99
CA GLU A 160 41.40 -2.26 -9.34
C GLU A 160 40.28 -2.98 -10.10
N GLU A 161 40.62 -4.16 -10.59
CA GLU A 161 39.68 -5.24 -10.85
C GLU A 161 39.21 -5.84 -9.52
N ARG A 162 37.88 -6.02 -9.37
CA ARG A 162 37.36 -7.31 -8.91
C ARG A 162 35.93 -7.55 -9.39
N LYS A 163 35.86 -8.37 -10.46
CA LYS A 163 35.01 -9.56 -10.69
C LYS A 163 33.53 -9.45 -10.27
N GLU A 164 32.56 -9.79 -11.11
CA GLU A 164 32.58 -10.94 -12.02
C GLU A 164 31.53 -10.76 -13.13
N GLU A 165 32.04 -10.74 -14.35
CA GLU A 165 31.29 -11.00 -15.57
C GLU A 165 30.97 -12.49 -15.62
N LYS A 166 29.68 -12.85 -15.66
CA LYS A 166 29.24 -14.13 -16.21
C LYS A 166 28.44 -13.86 -17.47
N ALA A 167 29.21 -13.82 -18.55
CA ALA A 167 28.92 -14.27 -19.90
C ALA A 167 27.43 -14.39 -20.29
N ALA A 168 27.08 -13.54 -21.25
CA ALA A 168 25.97 -13.66 -22.16
C ALA A 168 25.75 -15.10 -22.67
N LYS A 169 24.55 -15.60 -22.42
CA LYS A 169 23.77 -16.39 -23.38
C LYS A 169 22.49 -15.57 -23.67
N PRO A 170 21.83 -15.75 -24.81
CA PRO A 170 20.47 -15.23 -24.96
C PRO A 170 19.62 -15.97 -23.91
N SER A 171 19.42 -15.33 -22.76
CA SER A 171 18.59 -15.87 -21.69
C SER A 171 17.22 -16.15 -22.30
N SER A 172 16.78 -17.40 -22.24
CA SER A 172 15.40 -17.72 -22.64
C SER A 172 14.46 -16.81 -21.86
N PRO A 173 13.30 -16.39 -22.41
CA PRO A 173 12.34 -15.59 -21.65
C PRO A 173 12.01 -16.21 -20.28
N GLU A 174 11.98 -17.54 -20.19
CA GLU A 174 11.79 -18.28 -18.94
C GLU A 174 12.93 -18.07 -17.92
N GLU A 175 14.19 -17.98 -18.38
CA GLU A 175 15.34 -17.71 -17.51
C GLU A 175 15.31 -16.26 -17.00
N LEU A 176 14.92 -15.29 -17.84
CA LEU A 176 14.76 -13.89 -17.43
C LEU A 176 13.69 -13.73 -16.34
N PHE A 177 12.62 -14.50 -16.44
CA PHE A 177 11.56 -14.50 -15.44
C PHE A 177 12.04 -15.03 -14.08
N GLU A 178 12.74 -16.16 -14.06
CA GLU A 178 13.28 -16.73 -12.82
C GLU A 178 14.36 -15.84 -12.19
N ASP A 179 15.24 -15.26 -13.01
CA ASP A 179 16.24 -14.29 -12.54
C ASP A 179 15.61 -13.02 -11.95
N ALA A 180 14.51 -12.53 -12.54
CA ALA A 180 13.74 -11.41 -12.03
C ALA A 180 13.08 -11.75 -10.69
N ARG A 181 12.55 -12.96 -10.57
CA ARG A 181 11.92 -13.49 -9.36
C ARG A 181 12.92 -13.66 -8.23
N GLU A 182 14.14 -14.10 -8.53
CA GLU A 182 15.21 -14.18 -7.54
C GLU A 182 15.64 -12.80 -7.05
N ALA A 183 15.80 -11.82 -7.96
CA ALA A 183 16.09 -10.44 -7.61
C ALA A 183 14.99 -9.84 -6.71
N TYR A 184 13.72 -10.11 -7.03
CA TYR A 184 12.57 -9.70 -6.21
C TYR A 184 12.60 -10.33 -4.80
N LYS A 185 12.88 -11.63 -4.70
CA LYS A 185 13.02 -12.33 -3.40
C LYS A 185 14.16 -11.74 -2.55
N LYS A 186 15.24 -11.30 -3.18
CA LYS A 186 16.37 -10.59 -2.53
C LYS A 186 16.05 -9.14 -2.19
N LYS A 187 14.83 -8.65 -2.45
CA LYS A 187 14.40 -7.25 -2.32
C LYS A 187 15.23 -6.28 -3.17
N ASN A 188 15.91 -6.77 -4.21
CA ASN A 188 16.58 -5.92 -5.17
C ASN A 188 15.58 -5.47 -6.24
N PHE A 189 14.70 -4.55 -5.85
CA PHE A 189 13.56 -4.14 -6.68
C PHE A 189 13.97 -3.42 -7.96
N GLU A 190 15.13 -2.74 -8.00
CA GLU A 190 15.63 -2.10 -9.21
C GLU A 190 16.05 -3.13 -10.27
N GLU A 191 16.74 -4.19 -9.84
CA GLU A 191 17.16 -5.26 -10.73
C GLU A 191 15.96 -6.12 -11.16
N ALA A 192 15.04 -6.40 -10.23
CA ALA A 192 13.79 -7.10 -10.51
C ALA A 192 12.95 -6.35 -11.55
N LYS A 193 12.79 -5.02 -11.39
CA LYS A 193 12.10 -4.15 -12.36
C LYS A 193 12.68 -4.34 -13.76
N LYS A 194 14.01 -4.20 -13.91
CA LYS A 194 14.68 -4.30 -15.22
C LYS A 194 14.44 -5.66 -15.88
N LYS A 195 14.65 -6.75 -15.14
CA LYS A 195 14.51 -8.11 -15.65
C LYS A 195 13.06 -8.48 -16.00
N PHE A 196 12.08 -8.08 -15.19
CA PHE A 196 10.66 -8.27 -15.54
C PHE A 196 10.26 -7.45 -16.77
N ASP A 197 10.78 -6.23 -16.91
CA ASP A 197 10.49 -5.37 -18.06
C ASP A 197 11.13 -5.92 -19.36
N GLU A 198 12.31 -6.54 -19.27
CA GLU A 198 12.93 -7.28 -20.37
C GLU A 198 12.16 -8.54 -20.75
N TYR A 199 11.73 -9.33 -19.75
CA TYR A 199 10.87 -10.49 -19.99
C TYR A 199 9.59 -10.12 -20.74
N LEU A 200 8.90 -9.06 -20.32
CA LEU A 200 7.66 -8.61 -20.96
C LEU A 200 7.86 -8.10 -22.40
N LYS A 201 9.05 -7.60 -22.74
CA LYS A 201 9.42 -7.22 -24.11
C LYS A 201 9.65 -8.44 -25.00
N GLN A 202 10.26 -9.49 -24.46
CA GLN A 202 10.59 -10.70 -25.20
C GLN A 202 9.42 -11.69 -25.30
N ALA A 203 8.56 -11.75 -24.28
CA ALA A 203 7.41 -12.65 -24.20
C ALA A 203 6.10 -11.88 -23.96
N PRO A 204 5.64 -11.03 -24.90
CA PRO A 204 4.43 -10.21 -24.73
C PRO A 204 3.13 -11.04 -24.65
N LYS A 205 3.18 -12.34 -24.97
CA LYS A 205 2.09 -13.32 -24.84
C LYS A 205 2.54 -14.59 -24.09
N GLY A 206 3.60 -14.47 -23.30
CA GLY A 206 4.14 -15.59 -22.50
C GLY A 206 3.14 -16.05 -21.45
N LYS A 207 3.27 -17.30 -21.01
CA LYS A 207 2.42 -17.89 -19.97
C LYS A 207 2.52 -17.13 -18.65
N ASP A 208 3.72 -16.67 -18.31
CA ASP A 208 3.98 -15.98 -17.03
C ASP A 208 3.91 -14.45 -17.16
N ARG A 209 3.30 -13.94 -18.25
CA ARG A 209 3.15 -12.50 -18.49
C ARG A 209 2.39 -11.81 -17.35
N GLU A 210 1.27 -12.39 -16.93
CA GLU A 210 0.42 -11.81 -15.87
C GLU A 210 1.18 -11.79 -14.52
N GLU A 211 1.87 -12.88 -14.18
CA GLU A 211 2.71 -12.94 -12.97
C GLU A 211 3.86 -11.93 -13.03
N ALA A 212 4.52 -11.79 -14.19
CA ALA A 212 5.58 -10.80 -14.38
C ALA A 212 5.08 -9.36 -14.27
N LEU A 213 3.91 -9.04 -14.84
CA LEU A 213 3.29 -7.72 -14.69
C LEU A 213 2.95 -7.41 -13.23
N PHE A 214 2.40 -8.39 -12.51
CA PHE A 214 2.09 -8.25 -11.10
C PHE A 214 3.36 -7.99 -10.26
N LYS A 215 4.41 -8.79 -10.46
CA LYS A 215 5.68 -8.65 -9.74
C LYS A 215 6.44 -7.38 -10.12
N LEU A 216 6.34 -6.93 -11.37
CA LEU A 216 6.84 -5.64 -11.82
C LEU A 216 6.11 -4.49 -11.09
N ALA A 217 4.78 -4.56 -11.01
CA ALA A 217 3.98 -3.55 -10.32
C ALA A 217 4.30 -3.48 -8.82
N GLU A 218 4.47 -4.63 -8.15
CA GLU A 218 4.93 -4.70 -6.75
C GLU A 218 6.35 -4.12 -6.59
N SER A 219 7.27 -4.43 -7.50
CA SER A 219 8.63 -3.87 -7.47
C SER A 219 8.62 -2.35 -7.62
N LEU A 220 7.79 -1.81 -8.53
CA LEU A 220 7.62 -0.38 -8.72
C LEU A 220 6.99 0.30 -7.51
N TYR A 221 6.06 -0.37 -6.83
CA TYR A 221 5.46 0.12 -5.59
C TYR A 221 6.50 0.25 -4.47
N GLU A 222 7.35 -0.76 -4.29
CA GLU A 222 8.44 -0.73 -3.30
C GLU A 222 9.49 0.36 -3.63
N LEU A 223 9.72 0.64 -4.91
CA LEU A 223 10.56 1.75 -5.37
C LEU A 223 9.86 3.12 -5.30
N LYS A 224 8.62 3.18 -4.82
CA LYS A 224 7.77 4.40 -4.75
C LYS A 224 7.48 5.03 -6.11
N ALA A 225 7.64 4.26 -7.19
CA ALA A 225 7.25 4.64 -8.55
C ALA A 225 5.75 4.33 -8.77
N TYR A 226 4.89 4.99 -8.00
CA TYR A 226 3.46 4.65 -7.93
C TYR A 226 2.72 4.82 -9.27
N GLU A 227 3.06 5.83 -10.06
CA GLU A 227 2.46 6.05 -11.38
C GLU A 227 2.77 4.89 -12.33
N GLU A 228 4.03 4.48 -12.40
CA GLU A 228 4.45 3.32 -13.21
C GLU A 228 3.82 2.02 -12.69
N SER A 229 3.70 1.86 -11.37
CA SER A 229 3.05 0.70 -10.74
C SER A 229 1.58 0.58 -11.14
N ILE A 230 0.82 1.68 -11.11
CA ILE A 230 -0.58 1.73 -11.54
C ILE A 230 -0.70 1.33 -13.02
N LEU A 231 0.18 1.85 -13.89
CA LEU A 231 0.19 1.49 -15.31
C LEU A 231 0.50 -0.01 -15.52
N ALA A 232 1.34 -0.61 -14.69
CA ALA A 232 1.61 -2.04 -14.73
C ALA A 232 0.40 -2.86 -14.28
N TYR A 233 -0.29 -2.46 -13.20
CA TYR A 233 -1.53 -3.11 -12.74
C TYR A 233 -2.67 -3.03 -13.76
N GLN A 234 -2.77 -1.92 -14.51
CA GLN A 234 -3.78 -1.78 -15.57
C GLN A 234 -3.55 -2.70 -16.77
N LYS A 235 -2.33 -3.23 -16.93
CA LYS A 235 -1.95 -4.10 -18.05
C LYS A 235 -2.13 -5.59 -17.76
N LEU A 236 -2.38 -5.97 -16.49
CA LEU A 236 -2.82 -7.33 -16.14
C LEU A 236 -4.08 -7.65 -16.97
#